data_AF-A0A1Y2EI89-F1
#
_entry.id   AF-A0A1Y2EI89-F1
#
_cell.length_a   1.000
_cell.length_b   1.000
_cell.length_c   1.000
_cell.angle_alpha   90.00
_cell.angle_beta   90.00
_cell.angle_gamma   90.00
#
_symmetry.space_group_name_H-M   'P 1'
#
loop_
_entity.id
_entity.type
_entity.pdbx_description
1 polymer ?
#
loop_
_entity_poly.entity_id
_entity_poly.type
_entity_poly.pdbx_seq_one_letter_code
_entity_poly.pdbx_strand_id
1 'polypeptide(L)'
;MAPAQAADDMEMELQVEDADEEQRLINEEYKTWKKNSPFLYDMILSTALPWPTLTVQWFPDVKEPEGKNCRIHRVLIGTHTSDEKPNYVQIAEVEIPTKVRANPRDYDEERGEIGGHGKTETSAMKFNVVQRIDHPSEVNKARYCPQNPDLIATLAVDGRILIFDRTKHSVNPNGKVEPQIELVGHDREGFGLSWNPHVEGSLASGSEDKTVCLWDLKSLEGGRTVLNPYRRYTHHTNIVNDVQYHPISKNFIGSVSDDLTLQILDVRQDVFSQASLVAKHGHSDAINALAFNPSTEVIVATASADKTIGIWDLRNVKEKVHTLEGHQDAVTSIAWHPHEAGILGSASYDRRMIYWDLSRVGDEQQPEDQEDGPPELLFMHGGHTNHLTEFSWNLNDPWLVSSAAEDNVLQVWKVAESIVGRDEGDIALDEMGR
;
A
#
# COMPACT_ATOMS: atom_id res chain seq x y z
N MET A 1 39.52 -22.92 -26.20
CA MET A 1 38.12 -22.47 -26.04
C MET A 1 37.37 -23.34 -25.02
N ALA A 2 37.94 -23.58 -23.83
CA ALA A 2 37.28 -24.27 -22.71
C ALA A 2 37.27 -23.51 -21.35
N PRO A 3 37.94 -22.35 -21.14
CA PRO A 3 37.96 -21.72 -19.81
C PRO A 3 36.78 -20.78 -19.52
N ALA A 4 36.02 -20.34 -20.53
CA ALA A 4 34.88 -19.44 -20.33
C ALA A 4 33.65 -20.19 -19.76
N GLN A 5 33.34 -21.36 -20.32
CA GLN A 5 32.19 -22.16 -19.89
C GLN A 5 32.33 -22.67 -18.45
N ALA A 6 33.54 -23.05 -18.01
CA ALA A 6 33.78 -23.46 -16.64
C ALA A 6 33.74 -22.29 -15.63
N ALA A 7 33.97 -21.05 -16.09
CA ALA A 7 33.82 -19.86 -15.26
C ALA A 7 32.34 -19.49 -15.11
N ASP A 8 31.57 -19.55 -16.20
CA ASP A 8 30.12 -19.33 -16.18
C ASP A 8 29.41 -20.39 -15.32
N ASP A 9 29.81 -21.67 -15.41
CA ASP A 9 29.25 -22.74 -14.58
C ASP A 9 29.57 -22.54 -13.09
N MET A 10 30.78 -22.08 -12.76
CA MET A 10 31.19 -21.82 -11.38
C MET A 10 30.54 -20.56 -10.79
N GLU A 11 30.33 -19.51 -11.59
CA GLU A 11 29.55 -18.33 -11.18
C GLU A 11 28.08 -18.68 -10.94
N MET A 12 27.50 -19.54 -11.78
CA MET A 12 26.14 -20.03 -11.59
C MET A 12 26.03 -20.91 -10.34
N GLU A 13 26.99 -21.81 -10.08
CA GLU A 13 27.02 -22.61 -8.84
C GLU A 13 27.11 -21.72 -7.58
N LEU A 14 27.98 -20.69 -7.60
CA LEU A 14 28.09 -19.74 -6.48
C LEU A 14 26.80 -18.93 -6.27
N GLN A 15 26.14 -18.48 -7.33
CA GLN A 15 24.85 -17.78 -7.24
C GLN A 15 23.76 -18.66 -6.64
N VAL A 16 23.75 -19.96 -6.96
CA VAL A 16 22.80 -20.92 -6.39
C VAL A 16 23.09 -21.17 -4.91
N GLU A 17 24.36 -21.31 -4.52
CA GLU A 17 24.76 -21.47 -3.11
C GLU A 17 24.39 -20.24 -2.27
N ASP A 18 24.66 -19.03 -2.78
CA ASP A 18 24.29 -17.77 -2.11
C ASP A 18 22.77 -17.64 -1.94
N ALA A 19 21.99 -17.98 -2.97
CA ALA A 19 20.53 -17.94 -2.92
C ALA A 19 19.95 -18.98 -1.92
N ASP A 20 20.54 -20.18 -1.84
CA ASP A 20 20.14 -21.21 -0.89
C ASP A 20 20.44 -20.78 0.56
N GLU A 21 21.58 -20.12 0.81
CA GLU A 21 21.92 -19.58 2.12
C GLU A 21 20.98 -18.43 2.53
N GLU A 22 20.70 -17.49 1.62
CA GLU A 22 19.73 -16.41 1.88
C GLU A 22 18.36 -16.99 2.21
N GLN A 23 17.87 -17.93 1.39
CA GLN A 23 16.57 -18.55 1.60
C GLN A 23 16.49 -19.30 2.93
N ARG A 24 17.61 -19.89 3.40
CA ARG A 24 17.69 -20.51 4.71
C ARG A 24 17.59 -19.48 5.83
N LEU A 25 18.32 -18.37 5.74
CA LEU A 25 18.26 -17.28 6.72
C LEU A 25 16.84 -16.71 6.83
N ILE A 26 16.20 -16.42 5.70
CA ILE A 26 14.80 -15.96 5.63
C ILE A 26 13.87 -16.93 6.38
N ASN A 27 14.03 -18.24 6.16
CA ASN A 27 13.22 -19.25 6.82
C ASN A 27 13.48 -19.36 8.33
N GLU A 28 14.71 -19.12 8.78
CA GLU A 28 15.07 -19.09 10.21
C GLU A 28 14.49 -17.85 10.90
N GLU A 29 14.57 -16.68 10.26
CA GLU A 29 13.94 -15.44 10.71
C GLU A 29 12.42 -15.58 10.81
N TYR A 30 11.77 -16.10 9.76
CA TYR A 30 10.32 -16.29 9.74
C TYR A 30 9.85 -17.24 10.85
N LYS A 31 10.60 -18.31 11.14
CA LYS A 31 10.30 -19.20 12.28
C LYS A 31 10.39 -18.48 13.61
N THR A 32 11.34 -17.56 13.77
CA THR A 32 11.51 -16.75 14.98
C THR A 32 10.36 -15.75 15.10
N TRP A 33 10.06 -15.01 14.03
CA TRP A 33 8.91 -14.12 13.95
C TRP A 33 7.61 -14.84 14.30
N LYS A 34 7.37 -16.04 13.76
CA LYS A 34 6.14 -16.81 14.01
C LYS A 34 5.98 -17.21 15.47
N LYS A 35 7.08 -17.43 16.20
CA LYS A 35 7.04 -17.70 17.65
C LYS A 35 6.70 -16.44 18.45
N ASN A 36 7.14 -15.28 17.97
CA ASN A 36 6.95 -14.00 18.65
C ASN A 36 5.64 -13.29 18.24
N SER A 37 5.01 -13.69 17.14
CA SER A 37 3.81 -13.06 16.61
C SER A 37 2.65 -12.91 17.62
N PRO A 38 2.41 -13.82 18.58
CA PRO A 38 1.36 -13.61 19.58
C PRO A 38 1.60 -12.41 20.51
N PHE A 39 2.84 -11.92 20.63
CA PHE A 39 3.16 -10.71 21.41
C PHE A 39 3.12 -9.44 20.57
N LEU A 40 3.24 -9.57 19.25
CA LEU A 40 3.39 -8.44 18.32
C LEU A 40 2.08 -8.05 17.64
N TYR A 41 1.11 -8.97 17.58
CA TYR A 41 -0.13 -8.76 16.83
C TYR A 41 -1.35 -9.10 17.67
N ASP A 42 -2.36 -8.24 17.63
CA ASP A 42 -3.71 -8.55 18.11
C ASP A 42 -4.37 -9.60 17.20
N MET A 43 -4.10 -9.52 15.89
CA MET A 43 -4.71 -10.37 14.87
C MET A 43 -3.77 -10.56 13.69
N ILE A 44 -3.73 -11.76 13.12
CA ILE A 44 -3.03 -12.03 11.87
C ILE A 44 -3.71 -13.15 11.07
N LEU A 45 -3.84 -12.94 9.77
CA LEU A 45 -4.28 -13.89 8.77
C LEU A 45 -3.24 -13.87 7.66
N SER A 46 -2.78 -15.05 7.26
CA SER A 46 -1.93 -15.23 6.08
C SER A 46 -2.66 -16.14 5.10
N THR A 47 -2.79 -15.69 3.86
CA THR A 47 -3.48 -16.38 2.78
C THR A 47 -2.57 -16.46 1.56
N ALA A 48 -2.34 -17.66 1.04
CA ALA A 48 -1.70 -17.84 -0.25
C ALA A 48 -2.75 -17.65 -1.36
N LEU A 49 -2.53 -16.65 -2.21
CA LEU A 49 -3.33 -16.42 -3.40
C LEU A 49 -2.92 -17.42 -4.50
N PRO A 50 -3.83 -17.79 -5.42
CA PRO A 50 -3.46 -18.61 -6.57
C PRO A 50 -2.39 -17.97 -7.46
N TRP A 51 -2.38 -16.63 -7.51
CA TRP A 51 -1.46 -15.81 -8.26
C TRP A 51 -1.07 -14.60 -7.42
N PRO A 52 0.14 -14.06 -7.55
CA PRO A 52 0.55 -12.87 -6.83
C PRO A 52 -0.30 -11.67 -7.22
N THR A 53 -0.30 -10.67 -6.34
CA THR A 53 -0.98 -9.41 -6.56
C THR A 53 -0.01 -8.25 -6.44
N LEU A 54 -0.01 -7.38 -7.44
CA LEU A 54 0.78 -6.15 -7.45
C LEU A 54 0.06 -4.99 -6.76
N THR A 55 -1.21 -5.19 -6.38
CA THR A 55 -2.04 -4.12 -5.85
C THR A 55 -2.98 -4.58 -4.76
N VAL A 56 -3.13 -3.75 -3.72
CA VAL A 56 -3.99 -3.99 -2.56
C VAL A 56 -4.62 -2.67 -2.13
N GLN A 57 -5.94 -2.65 -1.98
CA GLN A 57 -6.65 -1.50 -1.39
C GLN A 57 -7.88 -1.93 -0.59
N TRP A 58 -8.00 -1.51 0.66
CA TRP A 58 -9.26 -1.67 1.41
C TRP A 58 -10.36 -0.81 0.80
N PHE A 59 -11.54 -1.40 0.59
CA PHE A 59 -12.76 -0.62 0.34
C PHE A 59 -13.18 0.14 1.61
N PRO A 60 -13.91 1.27 1.45
CA PRO A 60 -14.29 2.10 2.58
C PRO A 60 -15.51 1.57 3.33
N ASP A 61 -16.30 0.65 2.76
CA ASP A 61 -17.49 0.10 3.40
C ASP A 61 -17.18 -1.10 4.30
N VAL A 62 -18.04 -1.28 5.31
CA VAL A 62 -18.03 -2.40 6.24
C VAL A 62 -19.45 -2.91 6.42
N LYS A 63 -19.63 -4.23 6.38
CA LYS A 63 -20.90 -4.88 6.74
C LYS A 63 -20.80 -5.49 8.13
N GLU A 64 -21.82 -5.32 8.94
CA GLU A 64 -21.93 -5.93 10.27
C GLU A 64 -23.18 -6.81 10.31
N PRO A 65 -23.07 -8.11 10.00
CA PRO A 65 -24.22 -8.99 9.92
C PRO A 65 -24.89 -9.16 11.29
N GLU A 66 -26.22 -9.03 11.33
CA GLU A 66 -26.99 -9.21 12.57
C GLU A 66 -26.71 -10.58 13.21
N GLY A 67 -26.40 -10.58 14.51
CA GLY A 67 -26.15 -11.80 15.27
C GLY A 67 -24.78 -12.47 15.02
N LYS A 68 -23.89 -11.86 14.24
CA LYS A 68 -22.49 -12.32 14.09
C LYS A 68 -21.52 -11.38 14.81
N ASN A 69 -20.54 -11.96 15.50
CA ASN A 69 -19.43 -11.21 16.13
C ASN A 69 -18.29 -10.96 15.13
N CYS A 70 -18.62 -10.47 13.93
CA CYS A 70 -17.63 -10.11 12.94
C CYS A 70 -18.06 -8.91 12.10
N ARG A 71 -17.07 -8.15 11.66
CA ARG A 71 -17.18 -7.12 10.62
C ARG A 71 -16.69 -7.74 9.32
N ILE A 72 -17.40 -7.49 8.22
CA ILE A 72 -16.99 -7.94 6.89
C ILE A 72 -16.51 -6.73 6.11
N HIS A 73 -15.21 -6.72 5.85
CA HIS A 73 -14.54 -5.71 5.05
C HIS A 73 -14.32 -6.23 3.64
N ARG A 74 -14.00 -5.34 2.71
CA ARG A 74 -13.62 -5.74 1.35
C ARG A 74 -12.25 -5.22 0.97
N VAL A 75 -11.51 -6.02 0.21
CA VAL A 75 -10.19 -5.68 -0.33
C VAL A 75 -10.24 -5.82 -1.85
N LEU A 76 -9.76 -4.78 -2.55
CA LEU A 76 -9.48 -4.78 -3.98
C LEU A 76 -8.07 -5.31 -4.19
N ILE A 77 -7.95 -6.35 -5.03
CA ILE A 77 -6.66 -6.91 -5.45
C ILE A 77 -6.67 -7.19 -6.96
N GLY A 78 -5.48 -7.35 -7.53
CA GLY A 78 -5.28 -7.78 -8.91
C GLY A 78 -4.68 -9.19 -9.01
N THR A 79 -4.53 -9.72 -10.22
CA THR A 79 -3.66 -10.88 -10.48
C THR A 79 -2.47 -10.47 -11.31
N HIS A 80 -1.37 -11.21 -11.11
CA HIS A 80 -0.25 -11.27 -12.02
C HIS A 80 -0.01 -12.73 -12.40
N THR A 81 -0.29 -13.12 -13.64
CA THR A 81 -0.19 -14.53 -14.07
C THR A 81 0.99 -14.80 -15.01
N SER A 82 1.74 -13.78 -15.39
CA SER A 82 2.83 -13.88 -16.36
C SER A 82 2.37 -14.56 -17.66
N ASP A 83 1.21 -14.13 -18.18
CA ASP A 83 0.52 -14.70 -19.35
C ASP A 83 0.12 -16.20 -19.30
N GLU A 84 0.31 -16.91 -18.17
CA GLU A 84 -0.03 -18.34 -18.09
C GLU A 84 -1.54 -18.62 -17.99
N LYS A 85 -2.29 -17.66 -17.45
CA LYS A 85 -3.74 -17.72 -17.21
C LYS A 85 -4.40 -16.38 -17.51
N PRO A 86 -5.74 -16.33 -17.65
CA PRO A 86 -6.43 -15.06 -17.71
C PRO A 86 -6.24 -14.29 -16.40
N ASN A 87 -6.07 -12.98 -16.52
CA ASN A 87 -5.94 -12.07 -15.39
C ASN A 87 -7.30 -11.52 -14.94
N TYR A 88 -7.39 -11.09 -13.68
CA TYR A 88 -8.61 -10.59 -13.08
C TYR A 88 -8.36 -9.41 -12.14
N VAL A 89 -9.30 -8.47 -12.15
CA VAL A 89 -9.56 -7.60 -11.00
C VAL A 89 -10.41 -8.40 -10.02
N GLN A 90 -9.99 -8.47 -8.76
CA GLN A 90 -10.67 -9.28 -7.75
C GLN A 90 -11.10 -8.43 -6.56
N ILE A 91 -12.27 -8.78 -6.03
CA ILE A 91 -12.78 -8.21 -4.78
C ILE A 91 -12.90 -9.37 -3.79
N ALA A 92 -12.21 -9.25 -2.68
CA ALA A 92 -12.26 -10.20 -1.59
C ALA A 92 -13.05 -9.64 -0.42
N GLU A 93 -13.79 -10.50 0.28
CA GLU A 93 -14.35 -10.22 1.60
C GLU A 93 -13.41 -10.77 2.67
N VAL A 94 -13.16 -9.97 3.70
CA VAL A 94 -12.39 -10.34 4.88
C VAL A 94 -13.30 -10.25 6.09
N GLU A 95 -13.60 -11.39 6.70
CA GLU A 95 -14.33 -11.45 7.98
C GLU A 95 -13.35 -11.19 9.12
N ILE A 96 -13.58 -10.13 9.88
CA ILE A 96 -12.76 -9.70 11.00
C ILE A 96 -13.56 -9.85 12.30
N PRO A 97 -13.13 -10.71 13.21
CA PRO A 97 -13.77 -10.89 14.51
C PRO A 97 -13.81 -9.58 15.30
N THR A 98 -14.97 -9.22 15.83
CA THR A 98 -15.07 -8.12 16.80
C THR A 98 -14.58 -8.62 18.16
N LYS A 99 -13.77 -7.83 18.89
CA LYS A 99 -13.43 -8.12 20.30
C LYS A 99 -14.74 -8.33 21.08
N VAL A 100 -15.03 -9.55 21.52
CA VAL A 100 -16.12 -9.80 22.47
C VAL A 100 -15.66 -9.22 23.79
N ARG A 101 -16.31 -8.16 24.27
CA ARG A 101 -16.03 -7.60 25.59
C ARG A 101 -16.15 -8.72 26.61
N ALA A 102 -15.05 -9.02 27.30
CA ALA A 102 -15.05 -10.04 28.34
C ALA A 102 -16.08 -9.64 29.40
N ASN A 103 -17.07 -10.51 29.64
CA ASN A 103 -18.09 -10.23 30.65
C ASN A 103 -17.49 -10.52 32.02
N PRO A 104 -17.45 -9.57 32.97
CA PRO A 104 -16.91 -9.83 34.31
C PRO A 104 -17.60 -10.99 35.04
N ARG A 105 -18.81 -11.39 34.60
CA ARG A 105 -19.54 -12.55 35.11
C ARG A 105 -19.00 -13.90 34.63
N ASP A 106 -18.15 -13.90 33.61
CA ASP A 106 -17.48 -15.09 33.07
C ASP A 106 -16.09 -15.29 33.71
N TYR A 107 -15.79 -14.54 34.79
CA TYR A 107 -14.62 -14.74 35.62
C TYR A 107 -14.74 -16.06 36.40
N ASP A 108 -13.80 -16.96 36.15
CA ASP A 108 -13.67 -18.22 36.88
C ASP A 108 -12.68 -18.01 38.04
N GLU A 109 -13.19 -17.94 39.28
CA GLU A 109 -12.39 -17.76 40.49
C GLU A 109 -11.40 -18.91 40.74
N GLU A 110 -11.63 -20.12 40.21
CA GLU A 110 -10.68 -21.24 40.36
C GLU A 110 -9.52 -21.16 39.37
N ARG A 111 -9.73 -20.55 38.20
CA ARG A 111 -8.70 -20.42 37.15
C ARG A 111 -8.03 -19.05 37.11
N GLY A 112 -8.63 -18.03 37.74
CA GLY A 112 -8.16 -16.66 37.68
C GLY A 112 -8.29 -16.04 36.28
N GLU A 113 -9.12 -16.61 35.41
CA GLU A 113 -9.29 -16.21 34.01
C GLU A 113 -10.73 -15.77 33.74
N ILE A 114 -10.92 -14.77 32.88
CA ILE A 114 -12.23 -14.42 32.31
C ILE A 114 -12.39 -15.17 30.99
N GLY A 115 -13.32 -16.13 30.93
CA GLY A 115 -13.59 -16.92 29.72
C GLY A 115 -12.79 -18.24 29.67
N GLY A 116 -13.41 -19.32 30.16
CA GLY A 116 -12.81 -20.66 30.14
C GLY A 116 -12.68 -21.26 28.73
N HIS A 117 -11.62 -22.06 28.53
CA HIS A 117 -11.40 -22.90 27.35
C HIS A 117 -12.63 -23.77 27.04
N GLY A 118 -13.45 -23.34 26.08
CA GLY A 118 -14.56 -24.16 25.55
C GLY A 118 -15.88 -23.46 25.21
N LYS A 119 -16.01 -22.13 25.37
CA LYS A 119 -17.28 -21.42 25.02
C LYS A 119 -17.19 -20.14 24.20
N THR A 120 -15.99 -19.68 23.86
CA THR A 120 -15.78 -18.68 22.82
C THR A 120 -15.00 -19.35 21.70
N GLU A 121 -15.70 -19.87 20.70
CA GLU A 121 -15.08 -19.97 19.37
C GLU A 121 -14.74 -18.52 18.97
N THR A 122 -13.52 -18.08 19.27
CA THR A 122 -12.97 -16.89 18.63
C THR A 122 -13.00 -17.22 17.15
N SER A 123 -13.98 -16.63 16.45
CA SER A 123 -14.08 -16.78 15.01
C SER A 123 -12.71 -16.39 14.45
N ALA A 124 -12.10 -17.23 13.63
CA ALA A 124 -10.86 -16.85 12.96
C ALA A 124 -11.19 -15.83 11.86
N MET A 125 -10.21 -15.00 11.48
CA MET A 125 -10.34 -14.20 10.28
C MET A 125 -10.50 -15.12 9.06
N LYS A 126 -11.37 -14.73 8.12
CA LYS A 126 -11.58 -15.48 6.87
C LYS A 126 -11.42 -14.56 5.69
N PHE A 127 -10.73 -15.04 4.66
CA PHE A 127 -10.54 -14.34 3.40
C PHE A 127 -11.19 -15.14 2.28
N ASN A 128 -12.07 -14.51 1.50
CA ASN A 128 -12.72 -15.14 0.36
C ASN A 128 -12.80 -14.17 -0.81
N VAL A 129 -12.33 -14.57 -1.99
CA VAL A 129 -12.57 -13.80 -3.22
C VAL A 129 -14.04 -13.97 -3.62
N VAL A 130 -14.81 -12.88 -3.61
CA VAL A 130 -16.26 -12.87 -3.85
C VAL A 130 -16.65 -12.37 -5.22
N GLN A 131 -15.74 -11.73 -5.96
CA GLN A 131 -15.97 -11.32 -7.34
C GLN A 131 -14.66 -11.31 -8.11
N ARG A 132 -14.70 -11.74 -9.38
CA ARG A 132 -13.61 -11.64 -10.35
C ARG A 132 -14.12 -11.04 -11.64
N ILE A 133 -13.45 -10.01 -12.13
CA ILE A 133 -13.75 -9.31 -13.38
C ILE A 133 -12.59 -9.58 -14.34
N ASP A 134 -12.88 -10.06 -15.55
CA ASP A 134 -11.89 -10.34 -16.59
C ASP A 134 -11.05 -9.09 -16.91
N HIS A 135 -9.72 -9.22 -16.90
CA HIS A 135 -8.76 -8.16 -17.19
C HIS A 135 -7.79 -8.61 -18.30
N PRO A 136 -7.36 -7.72 -19.22
CA PRO A 136 -6.64 -8.15 -20.43
C PRO A 136 -5.17 -8.51 -20.19
N SER A 137 -4.57 -8.04 -19.10
CA SER A 137 -3.17 -8.26 -18.72
C SER A 137 -3.05 -8.35 -17.19
N GLU A 138 -1.83 -8.43 -16.66
CA GLU A 138 -1.53 -8.18 -15.26
C GLU A 138 -2.16 -6.84 -14.81
N VAL A 139 -2.58 -6.79 -13.54
CA VAL A 139 -3.16 -5.59 -12.94
C VAL A 139 -2.06 -4.87 -12.15
N ASN A 140 -1.35 -3.94 -12.79
CA ASN A 140 -0.23 -3.22 -12.17
C ASN A 140 -0.67 -2.37 -10.98
N LYS A 141 -1.83 -1.71 -11.10
CA LYS A 141 -2.45 -0.92 -10.04
C LYS A 141 -3.96 -0.96 -10.19
N ALA A 142 -4.68 -1.04 -9.07
CA ALA A 142 -6.14 -0.90 -9.04
C ALA A 142 -6.56 0.07 -7.92
N ARG A 143 -7.46 1.00 -8.24
CA ARG A 143 -7.98 1.99 -7.28
C ARG A 143 -9.46 2.24 -7.47
N TYR A 144 -10.24 2.22 -6.39
CA TYR A 144 -11.64 2.64 -6.43
C TYR A 144 -11.75 4.18 -6.41
N CYS A 145 -12.80 4.70 -7.04
CA CYS A 145 -13.13 6.12 -7.03
C CYS A 145 -13.67 6.51 -5.63
N PRO A 146 -13.03 7.44 -4.90
CA PRO A 146 -13.41 7.76 -3.51
C PRO A 146 -14.87 8.17 -3.32
N GLN A 147 -15.45 8.86 -4.32
CA GLN A 147 -16.83 9.33 -4.28
C GLN A 147 -17.84 8.26 -4.72
N ASN A 148 -17.38 7.25 -5.46
CA ASN A 148 -18.18 6.10 -5.88
C ASN A 148 -17.31 4.82 -5.94
N PRO A 149 -17.18 4.08 -4.82
CA PRO A 149 -16.33 2.91 -4.75
C PRO A 149 -16.73 1.75 -5.69
N ASP A 150 -17.89 1.80 -6.34
CA ASP A 150 -18.22 0.82 -7.39
C ASP A 150 -17.42 1.04 -8.67
N LEU A 151 -16.91 2.26 -8.91
CA LEU A 151 -16.01 2.55 -10.03
C LEU A 151 -14.57 2.26 -9.64
N ILE A 152 -13.92 1.40 -10.41
CA ILE A 152 -12.55 0.94 -10.22
C ILE A 152 -11.75 1.30 -11.47
N ALA A 153 -10.66 2.04 -11.31
CA ALA A 153 -9.66 2.23 -12.34
C ALA A 153 -8.56 1.18 -12.17
N THR A 154 -8.10 0.58 -13.27
CA THR A 154 -6.92 -0.30 -13.30
C THR A 154 -5.95 0.15 -14.36
N LEU A 155 -4.65 0.00 -14.11
CA LEU A 155 -3.58 0.27 -15.07
C LEU A 155 -3.06 -1.07 -15.60
N ALA A 156 -3.10 -1.25 -16.92
CA ALA A 156 -2.67 -2.45 -17.62
C ALA A 156 -1.23 -2.33 -18.13
N VAL A 157 -0.63 -3.47 -18.51
CA VAL A 157 0.76 -3.58 -19.01
C VAL A 157 0.96 -2.90 -20.37
N ASP A 158 -0.11 -2.62 -21.10
CA ASP A 158 -0.04 -1.86 -22.36
C ASP A 158 -0.23 -0.34 -22.17
N GLY A 159 -0.27 0.14 -20.92
CA GLY A 159 -0.45 1.55 -20.57
C GLY A 159 -1.90 2.04 -20.61
N ARG A 160 -2.86 1.21 -21.07
CA ARG A 160 -4.28 1.58 -20.99
C ARG A 160 -4.75 1.56 -19.55
N ILE A 161 -5.60 2.52 -19.22
CA ILE A 161 -6.34 2.52 -17.95
C ILE A 161 -7.75 2.06 -18.23
N LEU A 162 -8.24 1.07 -17.49
CA LEU A 162 -9.57 0.51 -17.67
C LEU A 162 -10.46 0.91 -16.50
N ILE A 163 -11.64 1.45 -16.79
CA ILE A 163 -12.64 1.81 -15.79
C ILE A 163 -13.73 0.74 -15.76
N PHE A 164 -13.84 0.07 -14.62
CA PHE A 164 -14.86 -0.92 -14.34
C PHE A 164 -15.88 -0.38 -13.32
N ASP A 165 -17.15 -0.49 -13.63
CA ASP A 165 -18.26 -0.40 -12.69
C ASP A 165 -18.57 -1.82 -12.24
N ARG A 166 -18.05 -2.22 -11.07
CA ARG A 166 -18.13 -3.62 -10.61
C ARG A 166 -19.55 -4.15 -10.50
N THR A 167 -20.56 -3.28 -10.36
CA THR A 167 -21.97 -3.69 -10.28
C THR A 167 -22.54 -4.16 -11.61
N LYS A 168 -21.89 -3.80 -12.73
CA LYS A 168 -22.26 -4.21 -14.09
C LYS A 168 -21.59 -5.50 -14.54
N HIS A 169 -20.73 -6.08 -13.71
CA HIS A 169 -20.06 -7.35 -13.97
C HIS A 169 -20.64 -8.46 -13.10
N SER A 170 -20.69 -9.67 -13.64
CA SER A 170 -21.04 -10.85 -12.86
C SER A 170 -20.00 -11.12 -11.76
N VAL A 171 -20.42 -11.88 -10.76
CA VAL A 171 -19.51 -12.38 -9.71
C VAL A 171 -18.41 -13.27 -10.29
N ASN A 172 -18.77 -14.13 -11.24
CA ASN A 172 -17.86 -15.02 -11.93
C ASN A 172 -17.43 -14.42 -13.28
N PRO A 173 -16.18 -14.65 -13.72
CA PRO A 173 -15.70 -14.19 -15.01
C PRO A 173 -16.44 -14.93 -16.14
N ASN A 174 -16.61 -14.23 -17.26
CA ASN A 174 -17.27 -14.76 -18.46
C ASN A 174 -16.29 -14.91 -19.64
N GLY A 175 -15.01 -14.57 -19.43
CA GLY A 175 -13.96 -14.63 -20.43
C GLY A 175 -13.92 -13.43 -21.38
N LYS A 176 -14.70 -12.37 -21.10
CA LYS A 176 -14.72 -11.15 -21.91
C LYS A 176 -14.33 -9.94 -21.07
N VAL A 177 -13.33 -9.22 -21.56
CA VAL A 177 -12.90 -7.94 -21.00
C VAL A 177 -13.85 -6.85 -21.50
N GLU A 178 -14.70 -6.34 -20.60
CA GLU A 178 -15.78 -5.38 -20.93
C GLU A 178 -15.73 -4.13 -20.04
N PRO A 179 -14.65 -3.33 -20.03
CA PRO A 179 -14.58 -2.10 -19.26
C PRO A 179 -15.66 -1.11 -19.74
N GLN A 180 -16.15 -0.27 -18.83
CA GLN A 180 -17.09 0.81 -19.20
C GLN A 180 -16.39 1.93 -19.95
N ILE A 181 -15.12 2.20 -19.62
CA ILE A 181 -14.31 3.22 -20.29
C ILE A 181 -12.85 2.73 -20.37
N GLU A 182 -12.24 2.85 -21.54
CA GLU A 182 -10.82 2.70 -21.78
C GLU A 182 -10.19 4.10 -21.88
N LEU A 183 -9.23 4.41 -21.02
CA LEU A 183 -8.45 5.62 -21.10
C LEU A 183 -7.17 5.32 -21.89
N VAL A 184 -7.05 5.96 -23.05
CA VAL A 184 -5.97 5.69 -24.02
C VAL A 184 -5.13 6.95 -24.13
N GLY A 185 -3.85 6.83 -23.79
CA GLY A 185 -2.93 7.96 -23.82
C GLY A 185 -1.49 7.58 -23.51
N HIS A 186 -1.23 6.75 -22.52
CA HIS A 186 0.13 6.26 -22.30
C HIS A 186 0.56 5.29 -23.41
N ASP A 187 1.86 5.24 -23.70
CA ASP A 187 2.44 4.33 -24.69
C ASP A 187 3.29 3.20 -24.08
N ARG A 188 3.40 3.19 -22.75
CA ARG A 188 4.05 2.16 -21.93
C ARG A 188 3.24 1.92 -20.66
N GLU A 189 3.54 0.84 -19.95
CA GLU A 189 2.94 0.58 -18.66
C GLU A 189 3.29 1.63 -17.60
N GLY A 190 2.75 1.43 -16.39
CA GLY A 190 3.07 2.23 -15.24
C GLY A 190 2.41 1.68 -13.98
N PHE A 191 2.64 2.38 -12.88
CA PHE A 191 2.10 2.07 -11.55
C PHE A 191 1.41 3.26 -10.88
N GLY A 192 1.70 4.49 -11.34
CA GLY A 192 1.08 5.70 -10.82
C GLY A 192 -0.38 5.81 -11.23
N LEU A 193 -1.29 5.73 -10.26
CA LEU A 193 -2.74 5.81 -10.48
C LEU A 193 -3.43 6.42 -9.27
N SER A 194 -4.03 7.60 -9.43
CA SER A 194 -4.67 8.32 -8.32
C SER A 194 -5.96 9.01 -8.76
N TRP A 195 -7.06 8.67 -8.09
CA TRP A 195 -8.32 9.40 -8.22
C TRP A 195 -8.22 10.74 -7.51
N ASN A 196 -8.86 11.75 -8.10
CA ASN A 196 -9.02 13.05 -7.46
C ASN A 196 -10.03 12.93 -6.30
N PRO A 197 -9.64 13.15 -5.04
CA PRO A 197 -10.56 13.07 -3.91
C PRO A 197 -11.57 14.25 -3.88
N HIS A 198 -11.29 15.34 -4.62
CA HIS A 198 -12.12 16.55 -4.65
C HIS A 198 -13.12 16.58 -5.80
N VAL A 199 -12.83 15.87 -6.89
CA VAL A 199 -13.64 15.90 -8.12
C VAL A 199 -13.91 14.47 -8.59
N GLU A 200 -15.13 14.01 -8.35
CA GLU A 200 -15.60 12.71 -8.82
C GLU A 200 -15.41 12.56 -10.33
N GLY A 201 -14.84 11.41 -10.73
CA GLY A 201 -14.59 11.08 -12.13
C GLY A 201 -13.29 11.68 -12.69
N SER A 202 -12.50 12.41 -11.89
CA SER A 202 -11.17 12.87 -12.30
C SER A 202 -10.07 11.95 -11.78
N LEU A 203 -9.09 11.67 -12.63
CA LEU A 203 -7.99 10.73 -12.37
C LEU A 203 -6.66 11.30 -12.87
N ALA A 204 -5.55 10.90 -12.25
CA ALA A 204 -4.19 11.17 -12.67
C ALA A 204 -3.45 9.84 -12.79
N SER A 205 -2.58 9.72 -13.77
CA SER A 205 -1.72 8.56 -13.97
C SER A 205 -0.30 8.94 -14.33
N GLY A 206 0.66 8.11 -13.92
CA GLY A 206 2.08 8.19 -14.28
C GLY A 206 2.53 6.89 -14.94
N SER A 207 3.47 6.99 -15.88
CA SER A 207 3.89 5.87 -16.73
C SER A 207 5.40 5.89 -17.01
N GLU A 208 5.92 4.75 -17.45
CA GLU A 208 7.25 4.60 -18.03
C GLU A 208 7.47 5.42 -19.30
N ASP A 209 6.39 5.90 -19.93
CA ASP A 209 6.45 6.88 -21.02
C ASP A 209 6.94 8.27 -20.56
N LYS A 210 7.23 8.42 -19.25
CA LYS A 210 7.78 9.62 -18.59
C LYS A 210 6.76 10.76 -18.46
N THR A 211 5.49 10.46 -18.69
CA THR A 211 4.42 11.46 -18.67
C THR A 211 3.47 11.26 -17.51
N VAL A 212 2.85 12.37 -17.08
CA VAL A 212 1.66 12.35 -16.22
C VAL A 212 0.45 12.74 -17.03
N CYS A 213 -0.58 11.90 -17.05
CA CYS A 213 -1.82 12.18 -17.77
C CYS A 213 -2.96 12.48 -16.79
N LEU A 214 -3.80 13.46 -17.13
CA LEU A 214 -5.03 13.77 -16.39
C LEU A 214 -6.25 13.42 -17.23
N TRP A 215 -7.23 12.85 -16.55
CA TRP A 215 -8.44 12.30 -17.15
C TRP A 215 -9.67 12.86 -16.45
N ASP A 216 -10.74 13.11 -17.22
CA ASP A 216 -12.03 13.51 -16.70
C ASP A 216 -13.12 12.66 -17.35
N LEU A 217 -13.64 11.67 -16.62
CA LEU A 217 -14.68 10.77 -17.11
C LEU A 217 -15.97 11.50 -17.48
N LYS A 218 -16.22 12.70 -16.93
CA LYS A 218 -17.41 13.50 -17.25
C LYS A 218 -17.33 14.17 -18.63
N SER A 219 -16.13 14.26 -19.19
CA SER A 219 -15.91 14.76 -20.56
C SER A 219 -16.25 13.73 -21.65
N LEU A 220 -16.59 12.50 -21.26
CA LEU A 220 -16.96 11.44 -22.20
C LEU A 220 -18.35 11.71 -22.81
N GLU A 221 -18.37 12.11 -24.08
CA GLU A 221 -19.59 12.41 -24.81
C GLU A 221 -20.14 11.20 -25.59
N GLY A 222 -21.47 11.14 -25.73
CA GLY A 222 -22.14 10.43 -26.83
C GLY A 222 -21.97 8.90 -26.84
N GLY A 223 -21.94 8.25 -25.68
CA GLY A 223 -21.87 6.78 -25.58
C GLY A 223 -20.53 6.18 -26.05
N ARG A 224 -19.51 7.01 -26.20
CA ARG A 224 -18.12 6.55 -26.41
C ARG A 224 -17.65 5.76 -25.20
N THR A 225 -16.78 4.80 -25.43
CA THR A 225 -16.12 4.00 -24.39
C THR A 225 -14.62 4.25 -24.35
N VAL A 226 -14.09 5.15 -25.19
CA VAL A 226 -12.66 5.49 -25.22
C VAL A 226 -12.49 6.97 -24.89
N LEU A 227 -11.60 7.28 -23.95
CA LEU A 227 -11.28 8.64 -23.50
C LEU A 227 -9.79 8.92 -23.65
N ASN A 228 -9.45 10.05 -24.27
CA ASN A 228 -8.09 10.56 -24.32
C ASN A 228 -7.83 11.49 -23.12
N PRO A 229 -6.56 11.66 -22.67
CA PRO A 229 -6.28 12.55 -21.56
C PRO A 229 -6.58 14.00 -21.98
N TYR A 230 -7.21 14.78 -21.09
CA TYR A 230 -7.46 16.19 -21.38
C TYR A 230 -6.21 17.05 -21.16
N ARG A 231 -5.23 16.52 -20.38
CA ARG A 231 -3.90 17.10 -20.20
C ARG A 231 -2.84 16.01 -20.09
N ARG A 232 -1.67 16.30 -20.64
CA ARG A 232 -0.45 15.49 -20.53
C ARG A 232 0.71 16.38 -20.13
N TYR A 233 1.40 16.01 -19.06
CA TYR A 233 2.59 16.67 -18.56
C TYR A 233 3.84 15.88 -18.94
N THR A 234 4.90 16.58 -19.34
CA THR A 234 6.19 16.04 -19.81
C THR A 234 7.36 16.69 -19.05
N HIS A 235 7.16 16.88 -17.75
CA HIS A 235 8.06 17.56 -16.82
C HIS A 235 9.14 16.65 -16.22
N HIS A 236 8.92 15.33 -16.22
CA HIS A 236 9.92 14.33 -15.83
C HIS A 236 10.83 13.93 -17.01
N THR A 237 12.07 13.54 -16.71
CA THR A 237 13.04 13.09 -17.72
C THR A 237 13.20 11.56 -17.75
N ASN A 238 12.58 10.86 -16.81
CA ASN A 238 12.58 9.40 -16.71
C ASN A 238 11.20 8.85 -16.25
N ILE A 239 11.10 7.53 -16.04
CA ILE A 239 9.86 6.82 -15.65
C ILE A 239 9.17 7.53 -14.49
N VAL A 240 7.85 7.72 -14.57
CA VAL A 240 7.05 8.25 -13.46
C VAL A 240 6.48 7.09 -12.64
N ASN A 241 7.08 6.85 -11.49
CA ASN A 241 6.79 5.67 -10.66
C ASN A 241 5.44 5.79 -9.93
N ASP A 242 5.13 6.98 -9.42
CA ASP A 242 3.90 7.21 -8.67
C ASP A 242 3.38 8.65 -8.84
N VAL A 243 2.05 8.79 -8.69
CA VAL A 243 1.34 10.07 -8.75
C VAL A 243 0.24 10.10 -7.70
N GLN A 244 0.02 11.26 -7.09
CA GLN A 244 -1.06 11.43 -6.12
C GLN A 244 -1.71 12.80 -6.24
N TYR A 245 -3.05 12.85 -6.27
CA TYR A 245 -3.73 14.11 -5.96
C TYR A 245 -3.52 14.48 -4.51
N HIS A 246 -3.28 15.75 -4.24
CA HIS A 246 -3.17 16.23 -2.87
C HIS A 246 -4.53 16.07 -2.14
N PRO A 247 -4.59 15.45 -0.95
CA PRO A 247 -5.84 15.14 -0.25
C PRO A 247 -6.60 16.38 0.25
N ILE A 248 -5.89 17.47 0.56
CA ILE A 248 -6.46 18.77 0.98
C ILE A 248 -6.49 19.81 -0.16
N SER A 249 -5.37 20.09 -0.82
CA SER A 249 -5.28 21.07 -1.92
C SER A 249 -5.80 20.51 -3.25
N LYS A 250 -7.01 20.89 -3.64
CA LYS A 250 -7.64 20.43 -4.90
C LYS A 250 -6.88 20.68 -6.20
N ASN A 251 -5.88 21.56 -6.20
CA ASN A 251 -5.15 21.96 -7.42
C ASN A 251 -3.77 21.31 -7.53
N PHE A 252 -3.32 20.58 -6.52
CA PHE A 252 -1.97 20.02 -6.50
C PHE A 252 -1.97 18.52 -6.78
N ILE A 253 -1.02 18.11 -7.61
CA ILE A 253 -0.70 16.72 -7.90
C ILE A 253 0.79 16.55 -7.69
N GLY A 254 1.18 15.57 -6.88
CA GLY A 254 2.58 15.17 -6.75
C GLY A 254 2.90 14.02 -7.69
N SER A 255 4.13 14.00 -8.20
CA SER A 255 4.69 12.90 -8.98
C SER A 255 6.14 12.66 -8.61
N VAL A 256 6.57 11.40 -8.65
CA VAL A 256 7.95 10.97 -8.38
C VAL A 256 8.46 10.06 -9.49
N SER A 257 9.78 10.00 -9.65
CA SER A 257 10.39 9.42 -10.83
C SER A 257 11.81 8.88 -10.59
N ASP A 258 12.23 7.99 -11.49
CA ASP A 258 13.62 7.56 -11.68
C ASP A 258 14.59 8.73 -12.00
N ASP A 259 14.09 9.92 -12.31
CA ASP A 259 14.91 11.12 -12.45
C ASP A 259 15.35 11.76 -11.11
N LEU A 260 15.07 11.07 -9.99
CA LEU A 260 15.43 11.44 -8.61
C LEU A 260 14.69 12.69 -8.10
N THR A 261 13.56 13.05 -8.71
CA THR A 261 12.81 14.25 -8.33
C THR A 261 11.41 13.95 -7.81
N LEU A 262 11.03 14.69 -6.77
CA LEU A 262 9.63 14.93 -6.42
C LEU A 262 9.19 16.22 -7.11
N GLN A 263 8.13 16.16 -7.90
CA GLN A 263 7.58 17.30 -8.61
C GLN A 263 6.12 17.54 -8.22
N ILE A 264 5.75 18.80 -7.99
CA ILE A 264 4.37 19.20 -7.68
C ILE A 264 3.82 20.05 -8.83
N LEU A 265 2.74 19.59 -9.42
CA LEU A 265 1.98 20.27 -10.46
C LEU A 265 0.88 21.12 -9.83
N ASP A 266 0.75 22.37 -10.26
CA ASP A 266 -0.45 23.18 -10.06
C ASP A 266 -1.32 23.13 -11.32
N VAL A 267 -2.45 22.45 -11.25
CA VAL A 267 -3.35 22.26 -12.40
C VAL A 267 -4.04 23.55 -12.85
N ARG A 268 -3.84 24.68 -12.17
CA ARG A 268 -4.30 25.99 -12.65
C ARG A 268 -3.37 26.59 -13.70
N GLN A 269 -2.13 26.11 -13.79
CA GLN A 269 -1.13 26.59 -14.74
C GLN A 269 -1.35 25.94 -16.12
N ASP A 270 -1.09 26.72 -17.17
CA ASP A 270 -1.19 26.29 -18.57
C ASP A 270 0.20 25.96 -19.14
N VAL A 271 1.07 25.39 -18.30
CA VAL A 271 2.41 24.92 -18.66
C VAL A 271 2.50 23.45 -18.28
N PHE A 272 2.82 22.60 -19.25
CA PHE A 272 2.79 21.14 -19.08
C PHE A 272 4.17 20.49 -19.12
N SER A 273 5.22 21.24 -19.50
CA SER A 273 6.60 20.73 -19.56
C SER A 273 7.43 21.04 -18.30
N GLN A 274 6.82 21.67 -17.30
CA GLN A 274 7.48 22.09 -16.06
C GLN A 274 6.52 21.94 -14.89
N ALA A 275 7.03 21.49 -13.75
CA ALA A 275 6.30 21.52 -12.50
C ALA A 275 6.38 22.89 -11.82
N SER A 276 5.39 23.17 -10.99
CA SER A 276 5.33 24.40 -10.21
C SER A 276 6.33 24.41 -9.06
N LEU A 277 6.67 23.22 -8.55
CA LEU A 277 7.68 23.00 -7.54
C LEU A 277 8.43 21.71 -7.84
N VAL A 278 9.75 21.71 -7.58
CA VAL A 278 10.62 20.55 -7.81
C VAL A 278 11.58 20.43 -6.64
N ALA A 279 11.50 19.31 -5.92
CA ALA A 279 12.52 18.88 -4.96
C ALA A 279 13.56 18.03 -5.69
N LYS A 280 14.85 18.33 -5.51
CA LYS A 280 15.97 17.63 -6.14
C LYS A 280 17.01 17.26 -5.10
N HIS A 281 17.84 16.28 -5.41
CA HIS A 281 19.01 15.89 -4.60
C HIS A 281 18.64 15.44 -3.17
N GLY A 282 17.39 15.04 -2.94
CA GLY A 282 16.98 14.45 -1.65
C GLY A 282 17.17 12.95 -1.56
N HIS A 283 17.30 12.29 -2.72
CA HIS A 283 17.51 10.86 -2.86
C HIS A 283 18.68 10.61 -3.81
N SER A 284 19.41 9.52 -3.57
CA SER A 284 20.55 9.10 -4.42
C SER A 284 20.17 8.07 -5.48
N ASP A 285 18.94 7.57 -5.44
CA ASP A 285 18.39 6.60 -6.38
C ASP A 285 16.89 6.86 -6.64
N ALA A 286 16.29 6.11 -7.56
CA ALA A 286 14.92 6.26 -8.05
C ALA A 286 13.89 6.43 -6.92
N ILE A 287 12.98 7.40 -7.07
CA ILE A 287 11.91 7.61 -6.11
C ILE A 287 10.69 6.79 -6.56
N ASN A 288 10.35 5.74 -5.81
CA ASN A 288 9.35 4.74 -6.17
C ASN A 288 7.92 5.16 -5.81
N ALA A 289 7.73 5.87 -4.70
CA ALA A 289 6.40 6.23 -4.21
C ALA A 289 6.36 7.60 -3.51
N LEU A 290 5.19 8.25 -3.51
CA LEU A 290 4.93 9.43 -2.70
C LEU A 290 3.64 9.29 -1.87
N ALA A 291 3.60 9.98 -0.74
CA ALA A 291 2.38 10.09 0.05
C ALA A 291 2.24 11.48 0.66
N PHE A 292 1.22 12.24 0.27
CA PHE A 292 0.80 13.43 0.99
C PHE A 292 0.20 13.07 2.33
N ASN A 293 0.56 13.82 3.37
CA ASN A 293 -0.05 13.68 4.67
C ASN A 293 -1.54 14.08 4.59
N PRO A 294 -2.50 13.24 5.03
CA PRO A 294 -3.93 13.54 4.93
C PRO A 294 -4.39 14.61 5.93
N SER A 295 -3.59 14.90 6.96
CA SER A 295 -3.92 15.82 8.05
C SER A 295 -3.32 17.22 7.86
N THR A 296 -2.33 17.40 6.99
CA THR A 296 -1.65 18.68 6.77
C THR A 296 -1.45 18.98 5.29
N GLU A 297 -1.55 20.24 4.90
CA GLU A 297 -1.43 20.67 3.48
C GLU A 297 0.02 20.74 2.98
N VAL A 298 1.00 20.58 3.87
CA VAL A 298 2.40 20.93 3.56
C VAL A 298 3.36 19.76 3.64
N ILE A 299 2.98 18.64 4.25
CA ILE A 299 3.89 17.50 4.43
C ILE A 299 3.65 16.45 3.36
N VAL A 300 4.74 16.00 2.74
CA VAL A 300 4.75 14.87 1.80
C VAL A 300 5.95 13.98 2.10
N ALA A 301 5.75 12.67 2.02
CA ALA A 301 6.79 11.66 2.14
C ALA A 301 7.14 11.09 0.76
N THR A 302 8.39 10.72 0.56
CA THR A 302 8.89 10.04 -0.65
C THR A 302 9.66 8.79 -0.27
N ALA A 303 9.43 7.68 -0.95
CA ALA A 303 10.14 6.41 -0.75
C ALA A 303 11.03 6.12 -1.96
N SER A 304 12.24 5.63 -1.70
CA SER A 304 13.29 5.54 -2.72
C SER A 304 13.99 4.18 -2.74
N ALA A 305 14.53 3.86 -3.91
CA ALA A 305 15.45 2.75 -4.12
C ALA A 305 16.76 2.91 -3.32
N ASP A 306 17.07 4.12 -2.83
CA ASP A 306 18.19 4.37 -1.91
C ASP A 306 17.94 3.88 -0.48
N LYS A 307 16.86 3.13 -0.24
CA LYS A 307 16.47 2.50 1.02
C LYS A 307 15.97 3.47 2.08
N THR A 308 15.83 4.76 1.75
CA THR A 308 15.38 5.80 2.69
C THR A 308 14.01 6.35 2.32
N ILE A 309 13.39 7.00 3.31
CA ILE A 309 12.17 7.78 3.11
C ILE A 309 12.49 9.25 3.42
N GLY A 310 12.21 10.14 2.47
CA GLY A 310 12.36 11.58 2.66
C GLY A 310 11.06 12.22 3.14
N ILE A 311 11.13 13.03 4.19
CA ILE A 311 10.02 13.87 4.65
C ILE A 311 10.25 15.31 4.18
N TRP A 312 9.27 15.90 3.51
CA TRP A 312 9.38 17.20 2.87
C TRP A 312 8.30 18.16 3.35
N ASP A 313 8.67 19.44 3.43
CA ASP A 313 7.75 20.56 3.60
C ASP A 313 7.61 21.30 2.26
N LEU A 314 6.40 21.32 1.69
CA LEU A 314 6.10 21.99 0.42
C LEU A 314 6.39 23.49 0.43
N ARG A 315 6.50 24.13 1.60
CA ARG A 315 6.89 25.54 1.74
C ARG A 315 8.40 25.75 1.51
N ASN A 316 9.22 24.71 1.72
CA ASN A 316 10.65 24.72 1.46
C ASN A 316 11.17 23.32 1.07
N VAL A 317 11.13 23.03 -0.23
CA VAL A 317 11.56 21.74 -0.79
C VAL A 317 13.04 21.69 -1.18
N LYS A 318 13.83 22.69 -0.78
CA LYS A 318 15.26 22.71 -1.10
C LYS A 318 16.03 21.63 -0.36
N GLU A 319 15.53 21.24 0.81
CA GLU A 319 16.13 20.26 1.71
C GLU A 319 15.02 19.40 2.32
N LYS A 320 15.33 18.15 2.67
CA LYS A 320 14.43 17.30 3.45
C LYS A 320 14.27 17.90 4.85
N VAL A 321 13.06 17.80 5.40
CA VAL A 321 12.82 18.06 6.83
C VAL A 321 13.48 16.97 7.66
N HIS A 322 13.35 15.72 7.21
CA HIS A 322 13.91 14.55 7.88
C HIS A 322 14.12 13.40 6.90
N THR A 323 14.96 12.43 7.28
CA THR A 323 15.15 11.16 6.56
C THR A 323 14.88 10.00 7.51
N LEU A 324 14.00 9.10 7.13
CA LEU A 324 13.75 7.86 7.89
C LEU A 324 14.66 6.76 7.34
N GLU A 325 15.46 6.20 8.23
CA GLU A 325 16.46 5.17 7.92
C GLU A 325 16.15 3.90 8.73
N GLY A 326 16.17 2.74 8.09
CA GLY A 326 15.89 1.46 8.75
C GLY A 326 15.62 0.31 7.79
N HIS A 327 15.09 0.62 6.61
CA HIS A 327 14.99 -0.35 5.52
C HIS A 327 16.37 -0.76 4.99
N GLN A 328 16.50 -2.03 4.58
CA GLN A 328 17.75 -2.61 4.09
C GLN A 328 17.78 -2.76 2.56
N ASP A 329 16.67 -2.45 1.90
CA ASP A 329 16.51 -2.47 0.45
C ASP A 329 15.51 -1.41 -0.02
N ALA A 330 15.31 -1.30 -1.32
CA ALA A 330 14.44 -0.33 -1.98
C ALA A 330 13.06 -0.23 -1.33
N VAL A 331 12.67 0.97 -0.92
CA VAL A 331 11.34 1.23 -0.36
C VAL A 331 10.37 1.41 -1.53
N THR A 332 9.35 0.57 -1.62
CA THR A 332 8.48 0.45 -2.80
C THR A 332 7.10 1.08 -2.61
N SER A 333 6.62 1.17 -1.37
CA SER A 333 5.32 1.75 -1.07
C SER A 333 5.34 2.48 0.26
N ILE A 334 4.65 3.61 0.33
CA ILE A 334 4.44 4.38 1.55
C ILE A 334 3.00 4.88 1.63
N ALA A 335 2.46 4.92 2.84
CA ALA A 335 1.12 5.46 3.08
C ALA A 335 1.00 5.98 4.51
N TRP A 336 0.49 7.20 4.65
CA TRP A 336 0.16 7.76 5.95
C TRP A 336 -1.01 7.00 6.59
N HIS A 337 -0.98 6.87 7.91
CA HIS A 337 -2.10 6.35 8.64
C HIS A 337 -3.32 7.28 8.44
N PRO A 338 -4.52 6.73 8.17
CA PRO A 338 -5.68 7.53 7.82
C PRO A 338 -6.20 8.42 8.95
N HIS A 339 -5.88 8.07 10.21
CA HIS A 339 -6.42 8.74 11.40
C HIS A 339 -5.35 9.35 12.32
N GLU A 340 -4.08 8.99 12.15
CA GLU A 340 -3.00 9.41 13.05
C GLU A 340 -1.94 10.17 12.25
N ALA A 341 -1.92 11.49 12.43
CA ALA A 341 -1.18 12.40 11.54
C ALA A 341 0.34 12.19 11.53
N GLY A 342 0.91 11.66 12.62
CA GLY A 342 2.35 11.40 12.76
C GLY A 342 2.78 10.01 12.31
N ILE A 343 1.84 9.13 11.95
CA ILE A 343 2.15 7.73 11.64
C ILE A 343 2.25 7.51 10.14
N LEU A 344 3.38 6.97 9.70
CA LEU A 344 3.63 6.57 8.32
C LEU A 344 3.93 5.08 8.25
N GLY A 345 3.32 4.37 7.31
CA GLY A 345 3.71 3.01 6.96
C GLY A 345 4.61 3.00 5.73
N SER A 346 5.57 2.08 5.68
CA SER A 346 6.39 1.81 4.51
C SER A 346 6.56 0.31 4.27
N ALA A 347 6.72 -0.08 3.01
CA ALA A 347 7.04 -1.43 2.57
C ALA A 347 8.28 -1.41 1.68
N SER A 348 9.09 -2.46 1.75
CA SER A 348 10.36 -2.55 1.03
C SER A 348 10.60 -3.94 0.45
N TYR A 349 11.51 -4.00 -0.51
CA TYR A 349 12.10 -5.24 -1.02
C TYR A 349 12.91 -5.99 0.05
N ASP A 350 13.23 -5.38 1.19
CA ASP A 350 13.83 -6.08 2.33
C ASP A 350 12.87 -7.06 3.06
N ARG A 351 11.65 -7.23 2.53
CA ARG A 351 10.60 -8.13 3.03
C ARG A 351 9.99 -7.64 4.36
N ARG A 352 10.20 -6.37 4.72
CA ARG A 352 9.65 -5.76 5.93
C ARG A 352 8.68 -4.64 5.58
N MET A 353 7.69 -4.49 6.47
CA MET A 353 7.00 -3.21 6.60
C MET A 353 7.40 -2.54 7.89
N ILE A 354 7.56 -1.22 7.86
CA ILE A 354 7.89 -0.42 9.03
C ILE A 354 6.78 0.60 9.26
N TYR A 355 6.37 0.75 10.52
CA TYR A 355 5.61 1.89 10.98
C TYR A 355 6.56 2.89 11.61
N TRP A 356 6.38 4.14 11.23
CA TRP A 356 7.16 5.28 11.70
C TRP A 356 6.27 6.21 12.50
N ASP A 357 6.72 6.62 13.67
CA ASP A 357 6.09 7.64 14.49
C ASP A 357 6.95 8.91 14.48
N LEU A 358 6.54 9.88 13.65
CA LEU A 358 7.27 11.12 13.49
C LEU A 358 7.26 12.01 14.75
N SER A 359 6.42 11.72 15.74
CA SER A 359 6.44 12.46 17.01
C SER A 359 7.64 12.11 17.88
N ARG A 360 8.29 10.97 17.63
CA ARG A 360 9.45 10.46 18.37
C ARG A 360 10.80 10.85 17.76
N VAL A 361 10.78 11.57 16.64
CA VAL A 361 12.02 12.01 15.98
C VAL A 361 12.84 12.86 16.94
N GLY A 362 14.06 12.41 17.22
CA GLY A 362 15.00 13.09 18.12
C GLY A 362 14.83 12.77 19.61
N ASP A 363 13.96 11.83 19.98
CA ASP A 363 13.90 11.32 21.34
C ASP A 363 15.21 10.65 21.75
N GLU A 364 15.58 10.78 23.03
CA GLU A 364 16.78 10.15 23.58
C GLU A 364 16.58 8.65 23.76
N GLN A 365 17.44 7.84 23.16
CA GLN A 365 17.46 6.38 23.29
C GLN A 365 18.64 5.89 24.13
N GLN A 366 18.45 4.77 24.84
CA GLN A 366 19.59 4.07 25.45
C GLN A 366 20.49 3.49 24.35
N PRO A 367 21.79 3.24 24.64
CA PRO A 367 22.71 2.70 23.64
C PRO A 367 22.26 1.36 23.04
N GLU A 368 21.56 0.53 23.83
CA GLU A 368 21.00 -0.74 23.36
C GLU A 368 19.84 -0.54 22.37
N ASP A 369 18.94 0.43 22.61
CA ASP A 369 17.83 0.73 21.71
C ASP A 369 18.30 1.35 20.38
N GLN A 370 19.43 2.09 20.40
CA GLN A 370 20.03 2.67 19.18
C GLN A 370 20.54 1.60 18.21
N GLU A 371 20.88 0.41 18.70
CA GLU A 371 21.29 -0.71 17.85
C GLU A 371 20.09 -1.32 17.09
N ASP A 372 18.88 -1.19 17.63
CA ASP A 372 17.65 -1.72 17.03
C ASP A 372 17.01 -0.78 15.99
N GLY A 373 17.30 0.52 16.07
CA GLY A 373 16.85 1.51 15.09
C GLY A 373 16.64 2.91 15.68
N PRO A 374 16.30 3.90 14.83
CA PRO A 374 16.03 5.25 15.30
C PRO A 374 14.74 5.31 16.13
N PRO A 375 14.55 6.35 16.98
CA PRO A 375 13.43 6.41 17.93
C PRO A 375 12.06 6.48 17.25
N GLU A 376 12.01 6.99 16.02
CA GLU A 376 10.80 7.03 15.20
C GLU A 376 10.41 5.68 14.58
N LEU A 377 11.26 4.64 14.65
CA LEU A 377 10.89 3.29 14.21
C LEU A 377 9.96 2.67 15.26
N LEU A 378 8.65 2.72 15.02
CA LEU A 378 7.63 2.27 15.97
C LEU A 378 7.42 0.75 15.95
N PHE A 379 7.38 0.16 14.76
CA PHE A 379 7.09 -1.26 14.61
C PHE A 379 7.63 -1.80 13.29
N MET A 380 8.11 -3.05 13.29
CA MET A 380 8.52 -3.76 12.08
C MET A 380 7.75 -5.06 11.92
N HIS A 381 7.04 -5.18 10.80
CA HIS A 381 6.38 -6.42 10.40
C HIS A 381 7.32 -7.31 9.58
N GLY A 382 7.65 -8.47 10.14
CA GLY A 382 8.49 -9.51 9.52
C GLY A 382 7.73 -10.75 9.06
N GLY A 383 6.44 -10.62 8.76
CA GLY A 383 5.59 -11.77 8.38
C GLY A 383 5.79 -12.25 6.95
N HIS A 384 6.37 -11.43 6.06
CA HIS A 384 6.61 -11.78 4.67
C HIS A 384 7.99 -12.40 4.46
N THR A 385 8.06 -13.38 3.56
CA THR A 385 9.28 -14.11 3.20
C THR A 385 9.84 -13.70 1.84
N ASN A 386 9.17 -12.78 1.15
CA ASN A 386 9.57 -12.28 -0.15
C ASN A 386 9.28 -10.77 -0.26
N HIS A 387 9.72 -10.14 -1.35
CA HIS A 387 9.59 -8.71 -1.62
C HIS A 387 8.14 -8.25 -1.52
N LEU A 388 7.90 -7.13 -0.85
CA LEU A 388 6.56 -6.55 -0.76
C LEU A 388 6.20 -5.78 -2.02
N THR A 389 5.00 -6.05 -2.52
CA THR A 389 4.44 -5.38 -3.70
C THR A 389 3.66 -4.13 -3.31
N GLU A 390 2.72 -4.25 -2.35
CA GLU A 390 1.87 -3.15 -1.91
C GLU A 390 1.24 -3.44 -0.53
N PHE A 391 0.83 -2.38 0.17
CA PHE A 391 0.00 -2.49 1.35
C PHE A 391 -1.07 -1.39 1.41
N SER A 392 -2.06 -1.59 2.28
CA SER A 392 -3.16 -0.66 2.48
C SER A 392 -3.59 -0.63 3.95
N TRP A 393 -3.67 0.57 4.52
CA TRP A 393 -4.35 0.84 5.79
C TRP A 393 -5.86 0.66 5.66
N ASN A 394 -6.48 0.02 6.64
CA ASN A 394 -7.93 -0.03 6.73
C ASN A 394 -8.47 1.31 7.27
N LEU A 395 -9.49 1.87 6.62
CA LEU A 395 -10.08 3.15 7.03
C LEU A 395 -11.03 3.03 8.23
N ASN A 396 -11.50 1.82 8.55
CA ASN A 396 -12.57 1.57 9.51
C ASN A 396 -12.11 0.90 10.80
N ASP A 397 -10.98 0.21 10.77
CA ASP A 397 -10.34 -0.39 11.94
C ASP A 397 -8.92 0.16 12.06
N PRO A 398 -8.65 1.04 13.06
CA PRO A 398 -7.32 1.56 13.29
C PRO A 398 -6.29 0.44 13.42
N TRP A 399 -5.10 0.67 12.87
CA TRP A 399 -3.96 -0.24 12.91
C TRP A 399 -4.13 -1.58 12.19
N LEU A 400 -5.24 -1.79 11.49
CA LEU A 400 -5.44 -2.95 10.63
C LEU A 400 -4.89 -2.69 9.23
N VAL A 401 -4.11 -3.62 8.72
CA VAL A 401 -3.42 -3.51 7.43
C VAL A 401 -3.62 -4.77 6.60
N SER A 402 -3.67 -4.58 5.28
CA SER A 402 -3.47 -5.66 4.31
C SER A 402 -2.16 -5.41 3.58
N SER A 403 -1.27 -6.40 3.48
CA SER A 403 -0.02 -6.32 2.71
C SER A 403 0.17 -7.56 1.84
N ALA A 404 0.76 -7.40 0.67
CA ALA A 404 1.03 -8.46 -0.29
C ALA A 404 2.52 -8.55 -0.64
N ALA A 405 2.95 -9.76 -0.98
CA ALA A 405 4.29 -10.07 -1.44
C ALA A 405 4.29 -10.88 -2.75
N GLU A 406 5.46 -10.94 -3.40
CA GLU A 406 5.65 -11.60 -4.70
C GLU A 406 5.50 -13.13 -4.66
N ASP A 407 5.61 -13.75 -3.49
CA ASP A 407 5.42 -15.21 -3.28
C ASP A 407 3.95 -15.61 -3.10
N ASN A 408 3.03 -14.81 -3.64
CA ASN A 408 1.58 -14.95 -3.59
C ASN A 408 0.97 -14.79 -2.19
N VAL A 409 1.73 -14.40 -1.18
CA VAL A 409 1.22 -14.25 0.19
C VAL A 409 0.54 -12.89 0.35
N LEU A 410 -0.72 -12.91 0.75
CA LEU A 410 -1.44 -11.75 1.28
C LEU A 410 -1.65 -11.94 2.77
N GLN A 411 -1.29 -10.92 3.55
CA GLN A 411 -1.51 -10.91 4.99
C GLN A 411 -2.47 -9.79 5.38
N VAL A 412 -3.40 -10.11 6.27
CA VAL A 412 -4.23 -9.13 6.99
C VAL A 412 -3.84 -9.21 8.45
N TRP A 413 -3.39 -8.10 9.02
CA TRP A 413 -2.83 -8.09 10.37
C TRP A 413 -3.07 -6.77 11.08
N LYS A 414 -3.08 -6.86 12.41
CA LYS A 414 -3.24 -5.71 13.31
C LYS A 414 -2.16 -5.81 14.38
N VAL A 415 -1.32 -4.78 14.46
CA VAL A 415 -0.29 -4.67 15.51
C VAL A 415 -0.94 -4.65 16.89
N ALA A 416 -0.25 -5.20 17.89
CA ALA A 416 -0.75 -5.30 19.25
C ALA A 416 -1.01 -3.92 19.86
N GLU A 417 -2.12 -3.81 20.61
CA GLU A 417 -2.49 -2.58 21.32
C GLU A 417 -1.45 -2.17 22.37
N SER A 418 -0.65 -3.11 22.89
CA SER A 418 0.47 -2.79 23.80
C SER A 418 1.65 -2.07 23.14
N ILE A 419 1.70 -2.04 21.80
CA ILE A 419 2.78 -1.37 21.03
C ILE A 419 2.33 0.02 20.59
N VAL A 420 1.08 0.14 20.14
CA VAL A 420 0.55 1.36 19.50
C VAL A 420 -0.55 2.06 20.28
N GLY A 421 -1.05 1.43 21.35
CA GLY A 421 -2.01 2.03 22.25
C GLY A 421 -1.39 3.22 22.96
N ARG A 422 -2.16 4.29 23.10
CA ARG A 422 -1.78 5.42 23.95
C ARG A 422 -1.88 4.94 25.40
N ASP A 423 -0.85 5.19 26.20
CA ASP A 423 -0.90 4.91 27.63
C ASP A 423 -2.16 5.57 28.21
N GLU A 424 -3.02 4.80 28.89
CA GLU A 424 -4.24 5.30 29.53
C GLU A 424 -3.94 6.42 30.58
N GLY A 425 -2.66 6.64 30.90
CA GLY A 425 -2.17 7.75 31.74
C GLY A 425 -2.11 9.12 31.07
N ASP A 426 -2.17 9.20 29.73
CA ASP A 426 -2.11 10.46 28.96
C ASP A 426 -3.49 10.97 28.50
N ILE A 427 -4.57 10.27 28.89
CA ILE A 427 -5.92 10.84 28.78
C ILE A 427 -6.01 11.96 29.81
N ALA A 428 -5.90 13.21 29.35
CA ALA A 428 -6.22 14.36 30.16
C ALA A 428 -7.58 14.13 30.84
N LEU A 429 -7.59 14.19 32.18
CA LEU A 429 -8.78 14.05 33.03
C LEU A 429 -9.96 14.97 32.65
N ASP A 430 -9.75 15.91 31.72
CA ASP A 430 -10.76 16.82 31.19
C ASP A 430 -11.78 16.17 30.23
N GLU A 431 -11.55 14.95 29.75
CA GLU A 431 -12.52 14.25 28.87
C GLU A 431 -13.32 13.12 29.56
N MET A 432 -13.04 12.78 30.81
CA MET A 432 -13.88 11.84 31.59
C MET A 432 -15.00 12.52 32.39
N GLY A 433 -15.26 13.79 32.14
CA GLY A 433 -16.28 14.56 32.86
C GLY A 433 -17.07 15.51 31.97
N ARG A 434 -18.04 14.97 31.21
CA ARG A 434 -19.30 15.67 30.88
C ARG A 434 -20.40 14.73 30.42
#